data_AF-A0A0X3BLK2-F1
#
_entry.id   AF-A0A0X3BLK2-F1
#
_cell.length_a   1.000
_cell.length_b   1.000
_cell.length_c   1.000
_cell.angle_alpha   90.00
_cell.angle_beta   90.00
_cell.angle_gamma   90.00
#
_symmetry.space_group_name_H-M   'P 1'
#
loop_
_entity.id
_entity.type
_entity.pdbx_description
1 polymer ?
#
loop_
_entity_poly.entity_id
_entity_poly.type
_entity_poly.pdbx_seq_one_letter_code
_entity_poly.pdbx_strand_id
1 'polypeptide(L)'
;MISVLGDAYITLLGRSTWALVNAYHAVLREKGLRPERVTIVTEEPYAEGAPTASKAILIVSEGYGFTPAIRIEVLPEADFVRAGMAIRSLAEDLIGQGFGVAIDITSGRKVTVAGALIAISLAEIHIQHIYYLAMQSLDDVAKPYMMIPHQIQRLRDLMEELEI
;
A
#
# COMPACT_ATOMS: atom_id res chain seq x y z
N MET A 1 -10.73 19.93 14.41
CA MET A 1 -9.86 19.51 13.29
C MET A 1 -8.57 19.04 13.90
N ILE A 2 -8.33 17.73 13.93
CA ILE A 2 -7.02 17.20 14.32
C ILE A 2 -6.11 17.53 13.12
N SER A 3 -5.09 18.36 13.37
CA SER A 3 -4.04 18.62 12.38
C SER A 3 -3.36 17.30 12.06
N VAL A 4 -3.38 16.90 10.78
CA VAL A 4 -2.66 15.71 10.32
C VAL A 4 -1.16 15.95 10.56
N LEU A 5 -0.52 15.05 11.31
CA LEU A 5 0.90 15.15 11.68
C LEU A 5 1.83 14.76 10.52
N GLY A 6 1.32 13.96 9.58
CA GLY A 6 2.00 13.49 8.36
C GLY A 6 1.20 12.35 7.72
N ASP A 7 1.76 11.68 6.72
CA ASP A 7 1.10 10.56 6.04
C ASP A 7 1.67 9.21 6.47
N ALA A 8 0.81 8.20 6.52
CA ALA A 8 1.16 6.80 6.70
C ALA A 8 0.65 5.98 5.52
N TYR A 9 1.49 5.05 5.05
CA TYR A 9 1.20 4.23 3.88
C TYR A 9 1.20 2.75 4.25
N ILE A 10 0.06 2.11 4.11
CA ILE A 10 -0.10 0.67 4.30
C ILE A 10 -0.09 0.04 2.90
N THR A 11 0.80 -0.92 2.65
CA THR A 11 0.83 -1.66 1.38
C THR A 11 0.80 -3.16 1.63
N LEU A 12 0.13 -3.88 0.75
CA LEU A 12 -0.01 -5.32 0.82
C LEU A 12 1.03 -6.00 -0.07
N LEU A 13 1.78 -6.96 0.47
CA LEU A 13 2.71 -7.79 -0.29
C LEU A 13 2.11 -9.18 -0.55
N GLY A 14 1.85 -9.47 -1.82
CA GLY A 14 1.57 -10.82 -2.33
C GLY A 14 2.76 -11.41 -3.09
N ARG A 15 2.48 -12.18 -4.15
CA ARG A 15 3.48 -12.91 -4.95
C ARG A 15 4.55 -12.04 -5.62
N SER A 16 4.27 -10.77 -5.90
CA SER A 16 5.15 -9.90 -6.67
C SER A 16 5.61 -8.72 -5.83
N THR A 17 6.90 -8.73 -5.47
CA THR A 17 7.58 -7.57 -4.90
C THR A 17 7.59 -6.40 -5.89
N TRP A 18 7.76 -6.65 -7.19
CA TRP A 18 7.73 -5.61 -8.21
C TRP A 18 6.40 -4.87 -8.27
N ALA A 19 5.27 -5.57 -8.14
CA ALA A 19 3.95 -4.93 -8.14
C ALA A 19 3.82 -3.91 -7.02
N LEU A 20 4.25 -4.27 -5.81
CA LEU A 20 4.28 -3.38 -4.64
C LEU A 20 5.24 -2.20 -4.85
N VAL A 21 6.48 -2.47 -5.27
CA VAL A 21 7.50 -1.42 -5.43
C VAL A 21 7.11 -0.43 -6.53
N ASN A 22 6.53 -0.91 -7.63
CA ASN A 22 6.09 -0.07 -8.73
C ASN A 22 4.88 0.78 -8.34
N ALA A 23 3.91 0.22 -7.59
CA ALA A 23 2.79 1.00 -7.05
C ALA A 23 3.27 2.08 -6.10
N TYR A 24 4.18 1.74 -5.18
CA TYR A 24 4.79 2.69 -4.26
C TYR A 24 5.49 3.83 -5.01
N HIS A 25 6.33 3.50 -6.00
CA HIS A 25 7.01 4.50 -6.82
C HIS A 25 6.01 5.39 -7.58
N ALA A 26 4.97 4.80 -8.18
CA ALA A 26 3.92 5.56 -8.86
C ALA A 26 3.25 6.56 -7.91
N VAL A 27 2.92 6.15 -6.69
CA VAL A 27 2.32 7.04 -5.67
C VAL A 27 3.25 8.21 -5.34
N LEU A 28 4.53 7.95 -5.07
CA LEU A 28 5.48 9.03 -4.77
C LEU A 28 5.65 10.00 -5.95
N ARG A 29 5.63 9.50 -7.18
CA ARG A 29 5.84 10.29 -8.39
C ARG A 29 4.61 11.09 -8.80
N GLU A 30 3.46 10.43 -8.89
CA GLU A 30 2.24 10.98 -9.49
C GLU A 30 1.38 11.71 -8.46
N LYS A 31 1.35 11.24 -7.21
CA LYS A 31 0.53 11.84 -6.13
C LYS A 31 1.34 12.73 -5.19
N GLY A 32 2.66 12.63 -5.23
CA GLY A 32 3.52 13.46 -4.39
C GLY A 32 3.50 13.10 -2.91
N LEU A 33 2.86 11.98 -2.52
CA LEU A 33 2.82 11.51 -1.13
C LEU A 33 4.24 11.31 -0.61
N ARG A 34 4.51 11.65 0.67
CA ARG A 34 5.80 11.45 1.33
C ARG A 34 5.56 10.85 2.72
N PRO A 35 5.22 9.55 2.80
CA PRO A 35 4.81 8.96 4.07
C PRO A 35 5.97 8.94 5.07
N GLU A 36 5.67 9.27 6.32
CA GLU A 36 6.61 9.11 7.44
C GLU A 36 6.67 7.66 7.93
N ARG A 37 5.55 6.94 7.78
CA ARG A 37 5.37 5.56 8.21
C ARG A 37 4.97 4.72 7.00
N VAL A 38 5.67 3.61 6.79
CA VAL A 38 5.26 2.60 5.82
C VAL A 38 5.09 1.27 6.53
N THR A 39 3.93 0.63 6.39
CA THR A 39 3.71 -0.73 6.88
C THR A 39 3.48 -1.67 5.71
N ILE A 40 4.36 -2.66 5.55
CA ILE A 40 4.20 -3.75 4.59
C ILE A 40 3.47 -4.88 5.30
N VAL A 41 2.24 -5.15 4.88
CA VAL A 41 1.43 -6.25 5.39
C VAL A 41 1.54 -7.42 4.41
N THR A 42 1.89 -8.61 4.90
CA THR A 42 2.06 -9.80 4.04
C THR A 42 1.54 -11.05 4.73
N GLU A 43 1.14 -12.05 3.96
CA GLU A 43 0.80 -13.38 4.51
C GLU A 43 2.07 -14.25 4.58
N GLU A 44 2.12 -15.20 5.52
CA GLU A 44 3.22 -16.15 5.72
C GLU A 44 3.85 -16.71 4.42
N PRO A 45 3.09 -17.14 3.38
CA PRO A 45 3.66 -17.68 2.15
C PRO A 45 4.48 -16.68 1.32
N TYR A 46 4.32 -15.39 1.57
CA TYR A 46 4.98 -14.31 0.85
C TYR A 46 5.97 -13.53 1.72
N ALA A 47 6.12 -13.92 2.99
CA ALA A 47 6.94 -13.22 3.98
C ALA A 47 8.43 -13.16 3.59
N GLU A 48 8.93 -14.15 2.85
CA GLU A 48 10.32 -14.16 2.34
C GLU A 48 10.63 -12.94 1.45
N GLY A 49 9.64 -12.42 0.73
CA GLY A 49 9.79 -11.24 -0.12
C GLY A 49 9.79 -9.92 0.63
N ALA A 50 9.35 -9.88 1.90
CA ALA A 50 9.13 -8.65 2.65
C ALA A 50 10.43 -7.87 2.96
N PRO A 51 11.55 -8.50 3.34
CA PRO A 51 12.82 -7.79 3.51
C PRO A 51 13.30 -7.12 2.22
N THR A 52 13.09 -7.76 1.06
CA THR A 52 13.44 -7.19 -0.25
C THR A 52 12.54 -6.01 -0.59
N ALA A 53 11.23 -6.14 -0.35
CA ALA A 53 10.27 -5.05 -0.55
C ALA A 53 10.61 -3.84 0.34
N SER A 54 10.93 -4.07 1.62
CA SER A 54 11.33 -3.02 2.57
C SER A 54 12.57 -2.25 2.10
N LYS A 55 13.63 -2.96 1.68
CA LYS A 55 14.83 -2.33 1.12
C LYS A 55 14.52 -1.53 -0.15
N ALA A 56 13.67 -2.06 -1.04
CA ALA A 56 13.29 -1.38 -2.26
C ALA A 56 12.49 -0.11 -1.99
N ILE A 57 11.52 -0.14 -1.05
CA ILE A 57 10.79 1.05 -0.60
C ILE A 57 11.79 2.10 -0.11
N LEU A 58 12.72 1.72 0.78
CA LEU A 58 13.72 2.65 1.32
C LEU A 58 14.54 3.32 0.21
N ILE A 59 15.07 2.54 -0.75
CA ILE A 59 15.85 3.06 -1.88
C ILE A 59 15.03 4.05 -2.72
N VAL A 60 13.76 3.71 -3.00
CA VAL A 60 12.88 4.61 -3.76
C VAL A 60 12.63 5.89 -2.96
N SER A 61 12.29 5.81 -1.66
CA SER A 61 12.06 6.98 -0.81
C SER A 61 13.28 7.91 -0.76
N GLU A 62 14.48 7.35 -0.58
CA GLU A 62 15.73 8.10 -0.56
C GLU A 62 15.96 8.83 -1.89
N GLY A 63 15.61 8.20 -3.02
CA GLY A 63 15.63 8.84 -4.34
C GLY A 63 14.70 10.05 -4.48
N TYR A 64 13.67 10.14 -3.64
CA TYR A 64 12.76 11.28 -3.52
C TYR A 64 13.09 12.23 -2.35
N GLY A 65 14.22 12.02 -1.66
CA GLY A 65 14.74 12.92 -0.64
C GLY A 65 14.15 12.74 0.77
N PHE A 66 13.57 11.57 1.10
CA PHE A 66 13.03 11.28 2.43
C PHE A 66 13.25 9.82 2.85
N THR A 67 13.08 9.54 4.15
CA THR A 67 13.34 8.21 4.72
C THR A 67 12.21 7.82 5.68
N PRO A 68 11.25 6.98 5.26
CA PRO A 68 10.16 6.53 6.13
C PRO A 68 10.65 5.52 7.17
N ALA A 69 9.97 5.46 8.31
CA ALA A 69 10.07 4.31 9.21
C ALA A 69 9.24 3.15 8.65
N ILE A 70 9.91 2.06 8.27
CA ILE A 70 9.28 0.90 7.63
C ILE A 70 9.08 -0.23 8.65
N ARG A 71 7.85 -0.74 8.75
CA ARG A 71 7.49 -1.94 9.52
C ARG A 71 6.99 -3.05 8.60
N ILE A 72 7.30 -4.29 8.93
CA ILE A 72 6.73 -5.47 8.28
C ILE A 72 5.77 -6.14 9.26
N GLU A 73 4.58 -6.47 8.81
CA GLU A 73 3.58 -7.23 9.56
C GLU A 73 3.24 -8.51 8.78
N VAL A 74 3.51 -9.66 9.39
CA VAL A 74 3.25 -10.97 8.80
C VAL A 74 1.99 -11.56 9.42
N LEU A 75 1.04 -11.92 8.56
CA LEU A 75 -0.27 -12.47 8.92
C LEU A 75 -0.33 -13.97 8.59
N PRO A 76 -1.08 -14.77 9.35
CA PRO A 76 -1.34 -16.17 9.02
C PRO A 76 -1.98 -16.32 7.62
N GLU A 77 -1.63 -17.39 6.90
CA GLU A 77 -2.23 -17.68 5.60
C GLU A 77 -3.75 -17.96 5.69
N ALA A 78 -4.50 -17.52 4.67
CA ALA A 78 -5.87 -17.94 4.38
C ALA A 78 -6.94 -17.57 5.43
N ASP A 79 -6.61 -16.70 6.39
CA ASP A 79 -7.58 -16.10 7.30
C ASP A 79 -7.85 -14.64 6.93
N PHE A 80 -8.71 -14.45 5.91
CA PHE A 80 -9.04 -13.12 5.40
C PHE A 80 -9.78 -12.25 6.44
N VAL A 81 -10.48 -12.87 7.40
CA VAL A 81 -11.17 -12.15 8.48
C VAL A 81 -10.12 -11.55 9.41
N ARG A 82 -9.16 -12.34 9.87
CA ARG A 82 -8.04 -11.83 10.69
C ARG A 82 -7.21 -10.81 9.94
N ALA A 83 -6.93 -11.04 8.66
CA ALA A 83 -6.16 -10.09 7.87
C ALA A 83 -6.89 -8.75 7.73
N GLY A 84 -8.20 -8.77 7.47
CA GLY A 84 -9.01 -7.56 7.43
C GLY A 84 -9.04 -6.83 8.77
N MET A 85 -9.18 -7.57 9.88
CA MET A 85 -9.15 -7.00 11.24
C MET A 85 -7.78 -6.42 11.60
N ALA A 86 -6.68 -7.06 11.20
CA ALA A 86 -5.33 -6.55 11.44
C ALA A 86 -5.08 -5.25 10.69
N ILE A 87 -5.42 -5.19 9.39
CA ILE A 87 -5.27 -3.98 8.58
C ILE A 87 -6.17 -2.85 9.11
N ARG A 88 -7.40 -3.18 9.54
CA ARG A 88 -8.30 -2.23 10.20
C ARG A 88 -7.66 -1.66 11.47
N SER A 89 -7.21 -2.51 12.39
CA SER A 89 -6.58 -2.10 13.65
C SER A 89 -5.34 -1.23 13.39
N LEU A 90 -4.52 -1.61 12.41
CA LEU A 90 -3.35 -0.84 12.00
C LEU A 90 -3.72 0.56 11.50
N ALA A 91 -4.79 0.68 10.71
CA ALA A 91 -5.28 1.96 10.24
C ALA A 91 -5.83 2.82 11.40
N GLU A 92 -6.62 2.23 12.31
CA GLU A 92 -7.12 2.92 13.52
C GLU A 92 -5.96 3.45 14.37
N ASP A 93 -4.93 2.65 14.59
CA ASP A 93 -3.76 3.03 15.39
C ASP A 93 -2.98 4.20 14.75
N LEU A 94 -2.81 4.18 13.42
CA LEU A 94 -2.13 5.25 12.70
C LEU A 94 -2.95 6.54 12.69
N ILE A 95 -4.26 6.44 12.50
CA ILE A 95 -5.19 7.59 12.59
C ILE A 95 -5.21 8.16 14.01
N GLY A 96 -5.23 7.31 15.03
CA GLY A 96 -5.17 7.70 16.43
C GLY A 96 -3.85 8.41 16.79
N GLN A 97 -2.76 8.09 16.07
CA GLN A 97 -1.49 8.81 16.14
C GLN A 97 -1.47 10.11 15.34
N GLY A 98 -2.55 10.46 14.63
CA GLY A 98 -2.71 11.69 13.86
C GLY A 98 -2.23 11.63 12.42
N PHE A 99 -1.98 10.44 11.86
CA PHE A 99 -1.58 10.30 10.45
C PHE A 99 -2.77 10.28 9.49
N GLY A 100 -2.55 10.85 8.29
CA GLY A 100 -3.38 10.59 7.13
C GLY A 100 -3.03 9.22 6.56
N VAL A 101 -4.00 8.31 6.46
CA VAL A 101 -3.73 6.93 6.03
C VAL A 101 -4.07 6.74 4.55
N ALA A 102 -3.09 6.23 3.81
CA ALA A 102 -3.23 5.70 2.46
C ALA A 102 -3.03 4.19 2.45
N ILE A 103 -3.83 3.46 1.67
CA ILE A 103 -3.72 2.01 1.51
C ILE A 103 -3.47 1.66 0.05
N ASP A 104 -2.42 0.91 -0.23
CA ASP A 104 -2.13 0.35 -1.55
C ASP A 104 -2.54 -1.12 -1.63
N ILE A 105 -3.50 -1.37 -2.53
CA ILE A 105 -4.11 -2.67 -2.79
C ILE A 105 -3.63 -3.30 -4.10
N THR A 106 -2.58 -2.75 -4.72
CA THR A 106 -2.02 -3.25 -5.99
C THR A 106 -1.56 -4.69 -5.87
N SER A 107 -0.82 -4.97 -4.79
CA SER A 107 -0.34 -6.30 -4.46
C SER A 107 -1.18 -6.89 -3.32
N GLY A 108 -0.97 -8.16 -3.01
CA GLY A 108 -1.79 -8.91 -2.06
C GLY A 108 -2.87 -9.78 -2.72
N ARG A 109 -3.41 -10.73 -1.95
CA ARG A 109 -4.49 -11.60 -2.43
C ARG A 109 -5.80 -10.81 -2.45
N LYS A 110 -6.60 -11.03 -3.50
CA LYS A 110 -7.92 -10.40 -3.66
C LYS A 110 -8.82 -10.56 -2.43
N VAL A 111 -8.80 -11.73 -1.79
CA VAL A 111 -9.63 -12.00 -0.61
C VAL A 111 -9.16 -11.18 0.60
N THR A 112 -7.84 -11.05 0.78
CA THR A 112 -7.22 -10.21 1.82
C THR A 112 -7.55 -8.73 1.61
N VAL A 113 -7.41 -8.24 0.37
CA VAL A 113 -7.78 -6.87 -0.03
C VAL A 113 -9.26 -6.61 0.28
N ALA A 114 -10.16 -7.49 -0.18
CA ALA A 114 -11.59 -7.35 0.05
C ALA A 114 -11.93 -7.37 1.55
N GLY A 115 -11.34 -8.29 2.32
CA GLY A 115 -11.52 -8.36 3.77
C GLY A 115 -11.09 -7.08 4.48
N ALA A 116 -9.96 -6.49 4.09
CA ALA A 116 -9.49 -5.22 4.62
C ALA A 116 -10.45 -4.06 4.33
N LEU A 117 -10.86 -3.90 3.07
CA LEU A 117 -11.77 -2.83 2.66
C LEU A 117 -13.14 -2.95 3.34
N ILE A 118 -13.67 -4.18 3.45
CA ILE A 118 -14.93 -4.44 4.18
C ILE A 118 -14.77 -4.11 5.66
N ALA A 119 -13.69 -4.56 6.31
CA ALA A 119 -13.46 -4.31 7.74
C ALA A 119 -13.32 -2.81 8.04
N ILE A 120 -12.62 -2.07 7.18
CA ILE A 120 -12.48 -0.61 7.28
C ILE A 120 -13.84 0.08 7.11
N SER A 121 -14.61 -0.32 6.08
CA SER A 121 -15.92 0.27 5.79
C SER A 121 -16.93 0.02 6.92
N LEU A 122 -16.98 -1.21 7.47
CA LEU A 122 -17.87 -1.55 8.58
C LEU A 122 -17.52 -0.82 9.88
N ALA A 123 -16.27 -0.40 10.04
CA ALA A 123 -15.80 0.37 11.19
C ALA A 123 -15.91 1.88 10.99
N GLU A 124 -16.42 2.34 9.84
CA GLU A 124 -16.54 3.76 9.47
C GLU A 124 -15.20 4.52 9.60
N ILE A 125 -14.08 3.84 9.33
CA ILE A 125 -12.76 4.43 9.39
C ILE A 125 -12.53 5.30 8.15
N HIS A 126 -12.14 6.55 8.37
CA HIS A 126 -11.81 7.46 7.28
C HIS A 126 -10.38 7.21 6.76
N ILE A 127 -10.29 6.54 5.61
CA ILE A 127 -9.07 6.39 4.82
C ILE A 127 -9.02 7.50 3.77
N GLN A 128 -7.89 8.21 3.66
CA GLN A 128 -7.76 9.32 2.73
C GLN A 128 -7.60 8.84 1.29
N HIS A 129 -6.81 7.78 1.09
CA HIS A 129 -6.45 7.29 -0.23
C HIS A 129 -6.48 5.76 -0.29
N ILE A 130 -7.02 5.21 -1.37
CA ILE A 130 -6.90 3.79 -1.68
C ILE A 130 -6.30 3.66 -3.08
N TYR A 131 -5.02 3.30 -3.14
CA TYR A 131 -4.28 3.24 -4.38
C TYR A 131 -4.31 1.86 -5.03
N TYR A 132 -4.39 1.87 -6.36
CA TYR A 132 -4.26 0.69 -7.19
C TYR A 132 -3.53 1.02 -8.49
N LEU A 133 -2.36 0.42 -8.72
CA LEU A 133 -1.64 0.52 -9.98
C LEU A 133 -2.21 -0.51 -10.97
N ALA A 134 -3.10 -0.05 -11.83
CA ALA A 134 -3.69 -0.87 -12.88
C ALA A 134 -2.68 -1.11 -14.01
N MET A 135 -2.52 -2.36 -14.42
CA MET A 135 -1.68 -2.79 -15.54
C MET A 135 -2.55 -3.44 -16.61
N GLN A 136 -2.37 -3.03 -17.88
CA GLN A 136 -3.11 -3.59 -19.03
C GLN A 136 -2.50 -4.91 -19.53
N SER A 137 -1.21 -5.16 -19.28
CA SER A 137 -0.51 -6.41 -19.63
C SER A 137 0.39 -6.87 -18.47
N LEU A 138 0.63 -8.18 -18.43
CA LEU A 138 1.58 -8.81 -17.51
C LEU A 138 3.02 -8.87 -18.05
N ASP A 139 3.25 -8.54 -19.33
CA ASP A 139 4.57 -8.73 -19.96
C ASP A 139 5.68 -7.86 -19.34
N ASP A 140 5.30 -6.69 -18.80
CA ASP A 140 6.24 -5.69 -18.28
C ASP A 140 6.23 -5.58 -16.74
N VAL A 141 5.48 -6.43 -16.03
CA VAL A 141 5.27 -6.29 -14.57
C VAL A 141 6.51 -6.55 -13.72
N ALA A 142 7.55 -7.14 -14.30
CA ALA A 142 8.84 -7.35 -13.66
C ALA A 142 9.88 -6.26 -13.98
N LYS A 143 9.48 -5.21 -14.71
CA LYS A 143 10.33 -4.05 -14.98
C LYS A 143 10.15 -2.99 -13.89
N PRO A 144 11.19 -2.20 -13.57
CA PRO A 144 11.03 -1.00 -12.76
C PRO A 144 10.00 -0.04 -13.36
N TYR A 145 9.22 0.63 -12.51
CA TYR A 145 8.13 1.53 -12.90
C TYR A 145 8.49 2.53 -14.02
N MET A 146 9.68 3.14 -13.97
CA MET A 146 10.16 4.09 -14.99
C MET A 146 10.40 3.47 -16.38
N MET A 147 10.52 2.14 -16.45
CA MET A 147 10.74 1.38 -17.69
C MET A 147 9.43 0.75 -18.22
N ILE A 148 8.33 0.83 -17.47
CA ILE A 148 7.02 0.36 -17.91
C ILE A 148 6.38 1.46 -18.79
N PRO A 149 5.93 1.13 -20.02
CA PRO A 149 5.28 2.11 -20.88
C PRO A 149 4.07 2.77 -20.19
N HIS A 150 4.03 4.10 -20.17
CA HIS A 150 2.96 4.85 -19.50
C HIS A 150 1.56 4.54 -20.05
N GLN A 151 1.44 4.09 -21.30
CA GLN A 151 0.16 3.74 -21.91
C GLN A 151 -0.48 2.48 -21.33
N ILE A 152 0.31 1.59 -20.71
CA ILE A 152 -0.16 0.30 -20.20
C ILE A 152 -0.27 0.26 -18.68
N GLN A 153 0.05 1.37 -18.00
CA GLN A 153 -0.05 1.50 -16.55
C GLN A 153 -0.86 2.74 -16.15
N ARG A 154 -1.66 2.63 -15.10
CA ARG A 154 -2.41 3.77 -14.55
C ARG A 154 -2.54 3.62 -13.05
N LEU A 155 -1.96 4.56 -12.30
CA LEU A 155 -2.26 4.69 -10.89
C LEU A 155 -3.69 5.22 -10.73
N ARG A 156 -4.48 4.53 -9.91
CA ARG A 156 -5.82 4.96 -9.51
C ARG A 156 -5.84 5.29 -8.04
N ASP A 157 -6.63 6.29 -7.71
CA ASP A 157 -7.03 6.58 -6.34
C ASP A 157 -8.53 6.35 -6.23
N LEU A 158 -8.93 5.25 -5.59
CA LEU A 158 -10.33 4.86 -5.54
C LEU A 158 -11.15 5.80 -4.66
N MET A 159 -10.55 6.48 -3.69
CA MET A 159 -11.27 7.44 -2.86
C MET A 159 -11.60 8.69 -3.69
N GLU A 160 -10.58 9.30 -4.31
CA GLU A 160 -10.78 10.47 -5.18
C GLU A 160 -11.75 10.19 -6.35
N GLU A 161 -11.68 9.00 -6.94
CA GLU A 161 -12.52 8.62 -8.08
C GLU A 161 -13.98 8.31 -7.70
N LEU A 162 -14.29 8.06 -6.42
CA LEU A 162 -15.65 7.80 -5.94
C LEU A 162 -16.33 9.04 -5.32
N GLU A 163 -15.59 10.12 -5.09
CA GLU A 163 -16.10 11.42 -4.62
C GLU A 163 -16.78 12.27 -5.72
N ILE A 164 -17.33 11.62 -6.76
CA ILE A 164 -18.09 12.27 -7.85
C ILE A 164 -19.44 12.80 -7.35
#